data_AF-A0A2I0PS62-F1
#
_entry.id   AF-A0A2I0PS62-F1
#
_cell.length_a   1.000
_cell.length_b   1.000
_cell.length_c   1.000
_cell.angle_alpha   90.00
_cell.angle_beta   90.00
_cell.angle_gamma   90.00
#
_symmetry.space_group_name_H-M   'P 1'
#
loop_
_entity.id
_entity.type
_entity.pdbx_description
1 polymer ?
#
loop_
_entity_poly.entity_id
_entity_poly.type
_entity_poly.pdbx_seq_one_letter_code
_entity_poly.pdbx_strand_id
1 'polypeptide(L)'
;MLYVKKGGKGTMNHETDFQLESLYDSSFDVLGIRINEEYEYKTSVELSNDVILDFDKNNVPVALEILNASRFLKISKSHLGHINMIRMKVHVDEKSICLKVSIGVNIHKQDQIQSIDTFTSNDTGIPSIEREMVTV
;
A
#
# COMPACT_ATOMS: atom_id res chain seq x y z
N MET A 1 31.97 -31.68 -29.61
CA MET A 1 32.11 -30.30 -29.11
C MET A 1 30.95 -29.49 -29.66
N LEU A 2 29.91 -29.27 -28.85
CA LEU A 2 28.84 -28.31 -29.15
C LEU A 2 28.48 -27.58 -27.86
N TYR A 3 28.41 -26.26 -27.99
CA TYR A 3 28.42 -25.26 -26.93
C TYR A 3 27.15 -25.28 -26.05
N VAL A 4 27.36 -25.18 -24.74
CA VAL A 4 26.31 -24.83 -23.77
C VAL A 4 26.18 -23.31 -23.74
N LYS A 5 25.03 -22.78 -24.16
CA LYS A 5 24.70 -21.36 -23.97
C LYS A 5 24.12 -21.19 -22.55
N LYS A 6 24.98 -20.82 -21.60
CA LYS A 6 24.55 -20.16 -20.35
C LYS A 6 24.04 -18.76 -20.72
N GLY A 7 22.85 -18.38 -20.26
CA GLY A 7 22.41 -17.00 -20.37
C GLY A 7 20.90 -16.84 -20.35
N GLY A 8 20.37 -16.66 -19.15
CA GLY A 8 19.02 -16.17 -18.90
C GLY A 8 18.92 -15.84 -17.42
N LYS A 9 19.52 -14.72 -16.99
CA LYS A 9 19.11 -14.11 -15.73
C LYS A 9 17.65 -13.75 -15.92
N GLY A 10 16.75 -14.57 -15.38
CA GLY A 10 15.37 -14.18 -15.22
C GLY A 10 15.36 -12.92 -14.38
N THR A 11 15.04 -11.80 -15.02
CA THR A 11 14.48 -10.66 -14.29
C THR A 11 13.20 -11.19 -13.66
N MET A 12 13.21 -11.37 -12.34
CA MET A 12 11.97 -11.60 -11.61
C MET A 12 11.17 -10.32 -11.78
N ASN A 13 10.25 -10.34 -12.74
CA ASN A 13 9.13 -9.43 -12.74
C ASN A 13 8.37 -9.75 -11.46
N HIS A 14 8.46 -8.88 -10.46
CA HIS A 14 7.44 -8.85 -9.43
C HIS A 14 6.18 -8.40 -10.16
N GLU A 15 5.38 -9.36 -10.63
CA GLU A 15 4.00 -9.08 -11.02
C GLU A 15 3.37 -8.41 -9.81
N THR A 16 2.97 -7.15 -10.00
CA THR A 16 2.24 -6.42 -8.98
C THR A 16 0.86 -7.01 -8.97
N ASP A 17 0.44 -7.51 -7.82
CA ASP A 17 -0.77 -8.34 -7.73
C ASP A 17 -2.04 -7.53 -8.02
N PHE A 18 -2.00 -6.22 -7.76
CA PHE A 18 -3.11 -5.30 -7.96
C PHE A 18 -2.65 -3.90 -8.35
N GLN A 19 -3.45 -3.25 -9.19
CA GLN A 19 -3.36 -1.81 -9.43
C GLN A 19 -4.07 -1.04 -8.32
N LEU A 20 -3.51 0.09 -7.89
CA LEU A 20 -4.10 0.96 -6.88
C LEU A 20 -4.70 2.22 -7.49
N GLU A 21 -5.82 2.67 -6.92
CA GLU A 21 -6.33 4.03 -7.06
C GLU A 21 -6.38 4.73 -5.70
N SER A 22 -6.40 6.06 -5.72
CA SER A 22 -6.49 6.85 -4.50
C SER A 22 -7.43 8.04 -4.64
N LEU A 23 -8.07 8.39 -3.54
CA LEU A 23 -8.92 9.56 -3.41
C LEU A 23 -8.59 10.28 -2.11
N TYR A 24 -8.35 11.59 -2.20
CA TYR A 24 -8.07 12.43 -1.05
C TYR A 24 -9.25 13.36 -0.74
N ASP A 25 -9.81 13.25 0.46
CA ASP A 25 -10.80 14.20 0.97
C ASP A 25 -10.11 15.28 1.80
N SER A 26 -9.92 16.45 1.19
CA SER A 26 -9.26 17.60 1.84
C SER A 26 -10.04 18.19 3.03
N SER A 27 -11.36 17.99 3.08
CA SER A 27 -12.24 18.51 4.14
C SER A 27 -12.00 17.77 5.45
N PHE A 28 -11.82 16.45 5.36
CA PHE A 28 -11.57 15.57 6.51
C PHE A 28 -10.10 15.18 6.69
N ASP A 29 -9.23 15.55 5.75
CA ASP A 29 -7.82 15.14 5.72
C ASP A 29 -7.64 13.61 5.72
N VAL A 30 -8.41 12.93 4.86
CA VAL A 30 -8.41 11.47 4.73
C VAL A 30 -7.92 11.09 3.35
N LEU A 31 -6.93 10.20 3.29
CA LEU A 31 -6.48 9.56 2.06
C LEU A 31 -6.98 8.12 2.03
N GLY A 32 -7.87 7.82 1.10
CA GLY A 32 -8.29 6.46 0.77
C GLY A 32 -7.46 5.91 -0.39
N ILE A 33 -6.96 4.69 -0.25
CA ILE A 33 -6.23 3.94 -1.26
C ILE A 33 -6.90 2.57 -1.38
N ARG A 34 -7.23 2.12 -2.58
CA ARG A 34 -7.83 0.79 -2.77
C ARG A 34 -7.36 0.12 -4.05
N ILE A 35 -7.48 -1.20 -4.10
CA ILE A 35 -7.29 -1.94 -5.34
C ILE A 35 -8.33 -1.53 -6.38
N ASN A 36 -7.93 -1.49 -7.65
CA ASN A 36 -8.79 -1.19 -8.80
C ASN A 36 -9.46 -2.48 -9.34
N GLU A 37 -9.98 -3.30 -8.43
CA GLU A 37 -10.67 -4.55 -8.73
C GLU A 37 -11.87 -4.70 -7.79
N GLU A 38 -12.86 -5.52 -8.19
CA GLU A 38 -13.97 -5.86 -7.30
C GLU A 38 -13.49 -6.78 -6.18
N TYR A 39 -13.95 -6.51 -4.97
CA TYR A 39 -13.67 -7.34 -3.79
C TYR A 39 -14.89 -7.39 -2.87
N GLU A 40 -14.96 -8.43 -2.06
CA GLU A 40 -15.97 -8.57 -1.01
C GLU A 40 -15.31 -8.32 0.35
N TYR A 41 -15.71 -7.21 0.99
CA TYR A 41 -15.23 -6.84 2.32
C TYR A 41 -15.45 -7.94 3.36
N LYS A 42 -14.48 -8.11 4.26
CA LYS A 42 -14.58 -8.97 5.44
C LYS A 42 -14.37 -8.22 6.74
N THR A 43 -13.24 -7.52 6.87
CA THR A 43 -12.83 -6.90 8.13
C THR A 43 -11.89 -5.74 7.91
N SER A 44 -11.87 -4.83 8.88
CA SER A 44 -10.90 -3.73 8.99
C SER A 44 -9.97 -3.98 10.17
N VAL A 45 -8.71 -3.56 10.05
CA VAL A 45 -7.71 -3.62 11.11
C VAL A 45 -7.09 -2.24 11.29
N GLU A 46 -7.19 -1.68 12.50
CA GLU A 46 -6.47 -0.47 12.88
C GLU A 46 -4.99 -0.80 13.10
N LEU A 47 -4.12 -0.30 12.21
CA LEU A 47 -2.67 -0.49 12.33
C LEU A 47 -2.02 0.57 13.23
N SER A 48 -2.68 1.71 13.37
CA SER A 48 -2.38 2.78 14.33
C SER A 48 -3.61 3.68 14.48
N ASN A 49 -3.56 4.67 15.36
CA ASN A 49 -4.66 5.64 15.55
C ASN A 49 -5.14 6.33 14.26
N ASP A 50 -4.27 6.43 13.25
CA ASP A 50 -4.51 7.18 12.02
C ASP A 50 -4.51 6.27 10.77
N VAL A 51 -4.44 4.93 10.92
CA VAL A 51 -4.29 4.01 9.77
C VAL A 51 -5.17 2.78 9.91
N ILE A 52 -6.05 2.55 8.93
CA ILE A 52 -6.98 1.43 8.87
C ILE A 52 -6.73 0.63 7.59
N LEU A 53 -6.54 -0.68 7.71
CA LEU A 53 -6.32 -1.59 6.58
C LEU A 53 -7.49 -2.59 6.48
N ASP A 54 -8.11 -2.63 5.31
CA ASP A 54 -9.23 -3.52 5.02
C ASP A 54 -8.77 -4.80 4.33
N PHE A 55 -9.37 -5.91 4.74
CA PHE A 55 -9.19 -7.23 4.16
C PHE A 55 -10.49 -7.74 3.55
N ASP A 56 -10.36 -8.42 2.41
CA ASP A 56 -11.47 -9.12 1.76
C ASP A 56 -11.79 -10.47 2.42
N LYS A 57 -12.82 -11.17 1.92
CA LYS A 57 -13.20 -12.52 2.39
C LYS A 57 -12.09 -13.56 2.29
N ASN A 58 -11.11 -13.35 1.40
CA ASN A 58 -9.96 -14.21 1.19
C ASN A 58 -8.75 -13.81 2.04
N ASN A 59 -8.90 -12.79 2.90
CA ASN A 59 -7.83 -12.19 3.72
C ASN A 59 -6.74 -11.49 2.89
N VAL A 60 -7.08 -11.01 1.70
CA VAL A 60 -6.22 -10.15 0.89
C VAL A 60 -6.42 -8.70 1.36
N PRO A 61 -5.34 -7.93 1.58
CA PRO A 61 -5.47 -6.49 1.83
C PRO A 61 -5.97 -5.78 0.57
N VAL A 62 -7.04 -4.99 0.68
CA VAL A 62 -7.74 -4.41 -0.48
C VAL A 62 -7.95 -2.91 -0.41
N ALA A 63 -7.97 -2.32 0.78
CA ALA A 63 -8.07 -0.88 0.96
C ALA A 63 -7.31 -0.41 2.19
N LEU A 64 -6.88 0.84 2.16
CA LEU A 64 -6.14 1.54 3.21
C LEU A 64 -6.74 2.94 3.37
N GLU A 65 -7.10 3.29 4.59
CA GLU A 65 -7.47 4.66 4.96
C GLU A 65 -6.41 5.25 5.89
N ILE A 66 -5.90 6.42 5.52
CA ILE A 66 -4.99 7.22 6.35
C ILE A 66 -5.75 8.47 6.81
N LEU A 67 -6.05 8.54 8.10
CA LEU A 67 -6.64 9.70 8.75
C LEU A 67 -5.56 10.74 9.05
N ASN A 68 -5.95 12.01 9.11
CA ASN A 68 -4.99 13.12 9.30
C ASN A 68 -3.80 13.02 8.33
N ALA A 69 -4.07 12.63 7.07
CA ALA A 69 -3.07 12.20 6.10
C ALA A 69 -1.95 13.23 5.91
N SER A 70 -2.28 14.52 5.92
CA SER A 70 -1.28 15.57 5.78
C SER A 70 -0.25 15.60 6.90
N ARG A 71 -0.70 15.36 8.14
CA ARG A 71 0.16 15.25 9.32
C ARG A 71 0.94 13.94 9.31
N PHE A 72 0.25 12.84 9.00
CA PHE A 72 0.83 11.51 9.04
C PHE A 72 1.96 11.34 8.00
N LEU A 73 1.71 11.79 6.77
CA LEU A 73 2.65 11.70 5.65
C LEU A 73 3.63 12.87 5.57
N LYS A 74 3.40 13.94 6.34
CA LYS A 74 4.14 15.22 6.26
C LYS A 74 4.10 15.80 4.83
N ILE A 75 2.95 15.69 4.18
CA ILE A 75 2.66 16.25 2.86
C ILE A 75 1.53 17.27 3.04
N SER A 76 1.65 18.48 2.50
CA SER A 76 0.55 19.44 2.62
C SER A 76 -0.70 18.94 1.86
N LYS A 77 -1.89 19.27 2.40
CA LYS A 77 -3.19 18.89 1.80
C LYS A 77 -3.28 19.17 0.29
N SER A 78 -2.69 20.30 -0.14
CA SER A 78 -2.66 20.73 -1.55
C SER A 78 -1.95 19.75 -2.49
N HIS A 79 -1.02 18.92 -1.99
CA HIS A 79 -0.30 17.94 -2.81
C HIS A 79 -0.90 16.53 -2.70
N LEU A 80 -1.65 16.23 -1.63
CA LEU A 80 -2.31 14.93 -1.46
C LEU A 80 -3.44 14.68 -2.46
N GLY A 81 -4.01 15.74 -3.06
CA GLY A 81 -4.93 15.61 -4.20
C GLY A 81 -4.25 15.27 -5.53
N HIS A 82 -2.92 15.20 -5.57
CA HIS A 82 -2.11 15.04 -6.78
C HIS A 82 -1.01 13.99 -6.60
N ILE A 83 -1.37 12.85 -6.00
CA ILE A 83 -0.47 11.70 -5.83
C ILE A 83 -0.18 11.10 -7.21
N ASN A 84 1.10 10.90 -7.53
CA ASN A 84 1.55 10.34 -8.81
C ASN A 84 2.11 8.92 -8.69
N MET A 85 2.36 8.45 -7.47
CA MET A 85 2.84 7.10 -7.22
C MET A 85 2.38 6.63 -5.85
N ILE A 86 1.92 5.38 -5.74
CA ILE A 86 1.76 4.68 -4.47
C ILE A 86 2.43 3.33 -4.60
N ARG A 87 3.15 2.94 -3.56
CA ARG A 87 3.62 1.56 -3.35
C ARG A 87 3.21 1.14 -1.94
N MET A 88 2.43 0.07 -1.85
CA MET A 88 1.97 -0.51 -0.60
C MET A 88 2.53 -1.93 -0.47
N LYS A 89 3.16 -2.21 0.67
CA LYS A 89 3.61 -3.55 1.03
C LYS A 89 2.99 -3.95 2.35
N VAL A 90 2.28 -5.07 2.35
CA VAL A 90 1.67 -5.66 3.55
C VAL A 90 2.35 -6.99 3.83
N HIS A 91 2.75 -7.18 5.08
CA HIS A 91 3.25 -8.44 5.58
C HIS A 91 2.47 -8.83 6.83
N VAL A 92 1.83 -9.99 6.79
CA VAL A 92 1.14 -10.59 7.92
C VAL A 92 1.89 -11.85 8.31
N ASP A 93 2.18 -11.99 9.59
CA ASP A 93 2.62 -13.24 10.20
C ASP A 93 1.69 -13.61 11.36
N GLU A 94 1.99 -14.71 12.06
CA GLU A 94 1.18 -15.20 13.18
C GLU A 94 1.03 -14.19 14.33
N LYS A 95 1.90 -13.17 14.42
CA LYS A 95 1.98 -12.25 15.54
C LYS A 95 1.61 -10.83 15.18
N SER A 96 1.78 -10.42 13.93
CA SER A 96 1.76 -9.02 13.53
C SER A 96 1.25 -8.81 12.12
N ILE A 97 0.71 -7.61 11.91
CA ILE A 97 0.34 -7.08 10.60
C ILE A 97 1.19 -5.82 10.40
N CYS A 98 2.07 -5.84 9.41
CA CYS A 98 2.99 -4.76 9.08
C CYS A 98 2.61 -4.15 7.73
N LEU A 99 2.54 -2.82 7.68
CA LEU A 99 2.28 -2.05 6.48
C LEU A 99 3.46 -1.11 6.23
N LYS A 100 3.91 -1.07 4.97
CA LYS A 100 4.80 -0.04 4.44
C LYS A 100 4.12 0.65 3.26
N VAL A 101 4.08 1.97 3.27
CA VAL A 101 3.52 2.76 2.18
C VAL A 101 4.52 3.81 1.75
N SER A 102 4.77 3.90 0.45
CA SER A 102 5.50 5.00 -0.18
C SER A 102 4.56 5.77 -1.10
N ILE A 103 4.50 7.09 -0.93
CA ILE A 103 3.65 8.00 -1.69
C ILE A 103 4.55 9.00 -2.43
N GLY A 104 4.41 9.03 -3.75
CA GLY A 104 5.01 10.02 -4.62
C GLY A 104 4.07 11.19 -4.84
N VAL A 105 4.59 12.40 -4.67
CA VAL A 105 3.92 13.66 -5.02
C VAL A 105 4.89 14.57 -5.74
N ASN A 106 4.38 15.37 -6.69
CA ASN A 106 5.19 16.40 -7.33
C ASN A 106 5.13 17.70 -6.52
N ILE A 107 6.26 18.10 -5.94
CA ILE A 107 6.37 19.34 -5.15
C ILE A 107 7.44 20.20 -5.83
N HIS A 108 7.04 21.40 -6.29
CA HIS A 108 7.93 22.35 -6.97
C HIS A 108 8.68 21.74 -8.18
N LYS A 109 8.01 20.93 -9.01
CA LYS A 109 8.57 20.24 -10.19
C LYS A 109 9.62 19.17 -9.85
N GLN A 110 9.66 18.72 -8.59
CA GLN A 110 10.49 17.60 -8.16
C GLN A 110 9.60 16.52 -7.59
N ASP A 111 9.85 15.28 -7.97
CA ASP A 111 9.18 14.13 -7.38
C ASP A 111 9.75 13.90 -5.98
N GLN A 112 8.88 13.95 -4.98
CA GLN A 112 9.20 13.63 -3.60
C GLN A 112 8.48 12.36 -3.21
N ILE A 113 9.22 11.43 -2.59
CA ILE A 113 8.68 10.18 -2.07
C ILE A 113 8.68 10.28 -0.55
N GLN A 114 7.50 10.12 0.05
CA GLN A 114 7.37 9.96 1.49
C GLN A 114 6.99 8.52 1.82
N SER A 115 7.68 7.95 2.79
CA SER A 115 7.45 6.57 3.23
C SER A 115 7.07 6.53 4.70
N ILE A 116 6.11 5.65 5.00
CA ILE A 116 5.62 5.35 6.34
C ILE A 116 5.63 3.84 6.55
N ASP A 117 5.97 3.44 7.77
CA ASP A 117 5.87 2.06 8.23
C ASP A 117 5.01 2.06 9.50
N THR A 118 4.04 1.16 9.59
CA THR A 118 3.22 0.96 10.79
C THR A 118 2.94 -0.53 10.99
N PHE A 119 2.65 -0.92 12.22
CA PHE A 119 2.31 -2.30 12.54
C PHE A 119 1.36 -2.39 13.74
N THR A 120 0.64 -3.52 13.80
CA THR A 120 -0.16 -3.90 14.95
C THR A 120 -0.04 -5.41 15.21
N SER A 121 -0.57 -5.88 16.35
CA SER A 121 -0.67 -7.31 16.64
C SER A 121 -1.71 -7.96 15.73
N ASN A 122 -1.45 -9.20 15.31
CA ASN A 122 -2.41 -9.98 14.51
C ASN A 122 -3.46 -10.68 15.40
N ASP A 123 -4.13 -9.91 16.25
CA ASP A 123 -5.14 -10.44 17.18
C ASP A 123 -6.41 -10.89 16.44
N THR A 124 -6.58 -10.46 15.19
CA THR A 124 -7.66 -10.84 14.27
C THR A 124 -7.46 -12.21 13.62
N GLY A 125 -6.30 -12.84 13.76
CA GLY A 125 -6.01 -14.15 13.19
C GLY A 125 -6.01 -14.17 11.66
N ILE A 126 -5.58 -13.07 11.02
CA ILE A 126 -5.41 -13.00 9.57
C ILE A 126 -4.30 -13.99 9.17
N PRO A 127 -4.51 -14.90 8.21
CA PRO A 127 -3.47 -15.82 7.77
C PRO A 127 -2.23 -15.10 7.23
N SER A 128 -1.05 -15.72 7.40
CA SER A 128 0.20 -15.14 6.92
C SER A 128 0.16 -14.88 5.42
N ILE A 129 0.53 -13.66 5.02
CA ILE A 129 0.53 -13.23 3.63
C ILE A 129 1.59 -12.14 3.44
N GLU A 130 2.23 -12.13 2.27
CA GLU A 130 3.06 -11.01 1.83
C GLU A 130 2.52 -10.53 0.48
N ARG A 131 2.23 -9.23 0.38
CA ARG A 131 1.67 -8.61 -0.82
C ARG A 131 2.33 -7.28 -1.10
N GLU A 132 2.51 -6.99 -2.38
CA GLU A 132 2.97 -5.71 -2.88
C GLU A 132 2.01 -5.20 -3.96
N MET A 133 1.59 -3.94 -3.83
CA MET A 133 0.62 -3.28 -4.70
C MET A 133 1.15 -1.90 -5.09
N VAL A 134 0.91 -1.47 -6.33
CA VAL A 134 1.40 -0.18 -6.85
C VAL A 134 0.36 0.53 -7.70
N THR A 135 0.49 1.85 -7.85
CA THR A 135 -0.19 2.61 -8.90
C THR A 135 0.43 2.33 -10.27
N VAL A 136 -0.35 2.50 -11.34
CA VAL A 136 0.10 2.45 -12.74
C VAL A 136 0.76 3.76 -13.16
#